data_AF-A0A4R1AV39-F1
#
_entry.id   AF-A0A4R1AV39-F1
#
_cell.length_a   1.000
_cell.length_b   1.000
_cell.length_c   1.000
_cell.angle_alpha   90.00
_cell.angle_beta   90.00
_cell.angle_gamma   90.00
#
_symmetry.space_group_name_H-M   'P 1'
#
loop_
_entity.id
_entity.type
_entity.pdbx_description
1 polymer ?
#
loop_
_entity_poly.entity_id
_entity_poly.type
_entity_poly.pdbx_seq_one_letter_code
_entity_poly.pdbx_strand_id
1 'polypeptide(L)'
;MSLKDQKREEARIMNATFDHIEVQREDVPEISEIYDILTKQSSLINFQVYYLGIGDDSEQYIENGLELNQLRLKVHELGNKGIPDYLITPREEILKENALLNYMKDHKLPIGADSFLTNYYFVNALQAMSGLLFLTIILISGSELLVFEQRHRTLVKGFPISFMKKVNAKVAVHFIYIYSFLLIGFLIGCTYAVEKLNAKDFSFPVLIYKTGDYVAVSTAQYLVFIILGMALVTVVLLYFSILLNMLFQNAFANLLVGLGIYYLPDLLVSAGMNTSYLHPIKFINIAGVLSGDLAIQLGNSSIDYKYAIILLMAVTIFLNISIYLINTYSYRRKPKDVPLEKVF
;
A
#
# COMPACT_ATOMS: atom_id res chain seq x y z
N MET A 1 14.38 -2.79 -15.58
CA MET A 1 15.19 -1.68 -16.13
C MET A 1 16.14 -1.24 -15.02
N SER A 2 17.45 -1.10 -15.30
CA SER A 2 18.40 -0.70 -14.24
C SER A 2 18.28 0.79 -13.93
N LEU A 3 18.71 1.23 -12.75
CA LEU A 3 18.75 2.66 -12.38
C LEU A 3 19.58 3.49 -13.38
N LYS A 4 20.65 2.90 -13.91
CA LYS A 4 21.49 3.51 -14.95
C LYS A 4 20.74 3.70 -16.27
N ASP A 5 19.92 2.72 -16.66
CA ASP A 5 19.08 2.84 -17.87
C ASP A 5 18.01 3.91 -17.69
N GLN A 6 17.43 4.03 -16.50
CA GLN A 6 16.47 5.09 -16.17
C GLN A 6 17.10 6.48 -16.30
N LYS A 7 18.30 6.69 -15.72
CA LYS A 7 19.01 7.97 -15.84
C LYS A 7 19.47 8.29 -17.27
N ARG A 8 19.77 7.28 -18.08
CA ARG A 8 20.06 7.47 -19.52
C ARG A 8 18.82 7.89 -20.31
N GLU A 9 17.67 7.30 -19.99
CA GLU A 9 16.40 7.70 -20.59
C GLU A 9 16.05 9.14 -20.20
N GLU A 10 16.25 9.51 -18.93
CA GLU A 10 16.08 10.87 -18.45
C GLU A 10 16.97 11.88 -19.19
N ALA A 11 18.23 11.52 -19.46
CA ALA A 11 19.13 12.33 -20.28
C ALA A 11 18.61 12.51 -21.72
N ARG A 12 18.01 11.47 -22.30
CA ARG A 12 17.41 11.53 -23.64
C ARG A 12 16.18 12.45 -23.66
N ILE A 13 15.33 12.35 -22.64
CA ILE A 13 14.16 13.24 -22.49
C ILE A 13 14.62 14.70 -22.36
N MET A 14 15.67 14.96 -21.57
CA MET A 14 16.23 16.31 -21.43
C MET A 14 16.73 16.87 -22.76
N ASN A 15 17.37 16.06 -23.60
CA ASN A 15 17.79 16.47 -24.94
C ASN A 15 16.58 16.84 -25.83
N ALA A 16 15.50 16.06 -25.80
CA ALA A 16 14.27 16.39 -26.52
C ALA A 16 13.63 17.70 -26.03
N THR A 17 13.73 18.01 -24.73
CA THR A 17 13.28 19.28 -24.17
C THR A 17 14.10 20.46 -24.72
N PHE A 18 15.42 20.32 -24.90
CA PHE A 18 16.23 21.37 -25.54
C PHE A 18 15.80 21.64 -26.98
N ASP A 19 15.61 20.59 -27.77
CA ASP A 19 15.21 20.73 -29.18
C ASP A 19 13.94 21.57 -29.33
N HIS A 20 13.03 21.51 -28.36
CA HIS A 20 11.81 22.33 -28.35
C HIS A 20 12.02 23.78 -27.92
N ILE A 21 12.89 24.02 -26.94
CA ILE A 21 13.11 25.37 -26.37
C ILE A 21 14.08 26.18 -27.21
N GLU A 22 15.08 25.54 -27.83
CA GLU A 22 16.09 26.21 -28.65
C GLU A 22 15.43 26.99 -29.80
N VAL A 23 14.36 26.44 -30.38
CA VAL A 23 13.55 27.10 -31.43
C VAL A 23 12.80 28.33 -30.91
N GLN A 24 12.54 28.44 -29.61
CA GLN A 24 11.73 29.49 -28.99
C GLN A 24 12.55 30.53 -28.21
N ARG A 25 13.85 30.29 -28.02
CA ARG A 25 14.73 31.07 -27.13
C ARG A 25 15.01 32.49 -27.62
N GLU A 26 15.11 32.70 -28.93
CA GLU A 26 15.53 34.00 -29.50
C GLU A 26 14.52 35.13 -29.24
N ASP A 27 13.25 34.80 -28.98
CA ASP A 27 12.16 35.78 -28.96
C ASP A 27 11.67 36.18 -27.55
N VAL A 28 12.03 35.43 -26.49
CA VAL A 28 11.45 35.61 -25.15
C VAL A 28 12.53 35.52 -24.05
N PRO A 29 12.84 36.63 -23.33
CA PRO A 29 13.85 36.64 -22.27
C PRO A 29 13.60 35.63 -21.14
N GLU A 30 12.34 35.37 -20.80
CA GLU A 30 11.95 34.38 -19.78
C GLU A 30 12.29 32.93 -20.20
N ILE A 31 12.25 32.64 -21.51
CA ILE A 31 12.64 31.34 -22.06
C ILE A 31 14.16 31.18 -22.01
N SER A 32 14.93 32.27 -22.11
CA SER A 32 16.39 32.20 -21.95
C SER A 32 16.81 31.82 -20.52
N GLU A 33 16.14 32.33 -19.48
CA GLU A 33 16.44 31.90 -18.10
C GLU A 33 16.14 30.41 -17.89
N ILE A 34 15.00 29.92 -18.40
CA ILE A 34 14.64 28.50 -18.34
C ILE A 34 15.64 27.64 -19.10
N TYR A 35 16.07 28.08 -20.28
CA TYR A 35 17.09 27.39 -21.08
C TYR A 35 18.40 27.22 -20.30
N ASP A 36 18.90 28.29 -19.68
CA ASP A 36 20.15 28.25 -18.91
C ASP A 36 20.03 27.30 -17.70
N ILE A 37 18.86 27.25 -17.06
CA ILE A 37 18.58 26.28 -15.98
C ILE A 37 18.60 24.85 -16.52
N LEU A 38 17.96 24.59 -17.66
CA LEU A 38 17.92 23.27 -18.28
C LEU A 38 19.32 22.80 -18.69
N THR A 39 20.17 23.69 -19.21
CA THR A 39 21.59 23.38 -19.50
C THR A 39 22.30 22.82 -18.26
N LYS A 40 22.08 23.42 -17.09
CA LYS A 40 22.60 22.91 -15.82
C LYS A 40 21.99 21.56 -15.45
N GLN A 41 20.68 21.40 -15.58
CA GLN A 41 20.00 20.13 -15.32
C GLN A 41 20.59 18.99 -16.17
N SER A 42 20.81 19.23 -17.46
CA SER A 42 21.43 18.25 -18.37
C SER A 42 22.83 17.86 -17.94
N SER A 43 23.65 18.84 -17.54
CA SER A 43 24.99 18.56 -16.99
C SER A 43 24.91 17.66 -15.76
N LEU A 44 24.01 17.97 -14.82
CA LEU A 44 23.83 17.19 -13.58
C LEU A 44 23.35 15.76 -13.86
N ILE A 45 22.39 15.58 -14.77
CA ILE A 45 21.91 14.25 -15.18
C ILE A 45 23.06 13.43 -15.78
N ASN A 46 23.87 14.04 -16.66
CA ASN A 46 25.01 13.36 -17.27
C ASN A 46 26.08 12.98 -16.24
N PHE A 47 26.33 13.84 -15.24
CA PHE A 47 27.20 13.49 -14.12
C PHE A 47 26.61 12.36 -13.28
N GLN A 48 25.30 12.33 -13.01
CA GLN A 48 24.66 11.21 -12.33
C GLN A 48 24.84 9.88 -13.11
N VAL A 49 24.71 9.90 -14.44
CA VAL A 49 24.99 8.72 -15.28
C VAL A 49 26.45 8.28 -15.18
N TYR A 50 27.38 9.24 -15.11
CA TYR A 50 28.82 8.97 -14.93
C TYR A 50 29.10 8.33 -13.56
N TYR A 51 28.55 8.88 -12.48
CA TYR A 51 28.74 8.40 -11.11
C TYR A 51 28.11 7.03 -10.86
N LEU A 52 26.97 6.71 -11.49
CA LEU A 52 26.42 5.34 -11.52
C LEU A 52 27.25 4.36 -12.37
N GLY A 53 28.22 4.85 -13.13
CA GLY A 53 28.98 4.10 -14.12
C GLY A 53 30.43 3.92 -13.74
N ILE A 54 31.27 4.83 -14.24
CA ILE A 54 32.73 4.75 -14.11
C ILE A 54 33.20 5.48 -12.84
N GLY A 55 32.47 6.53 -12.43
CA GLY A 55 32.85 7.32 -11.27
C GLY A 55 32.68 6.58 -9.94
N ASP A 56 31.67 5.71 -9.83
CA ASP A 56 31.32 4.94 -8.62
C ASP A 56 31.27 5.80 -7.34
N ASP A 57 30.71 7.01 -7.47
CA ASP A 57 30.63 7.99 -6.39
C ASP A 57 29.17 8.25 -6.00
N SER A 58 28.76 7.59 -4.92
CA SER A 58 27.41 7.67 -4.39
C SER A 58 27.09 9.05 -3.81
N GLU A 59 28.08 9.72 -3.22
CA GLU A 59 27.89 11.02 -2.58
C GLU A 59 27.65 12.09 -3.65
N GLN A 60 28.51 12.12 -4.68
CA GLN A 60 28.36 13.07 -5.79
C GLN A 60 27.09 12.83 -6.62
N TYR A 61 26.65 11.57 -6.78
CA TYR A 61 25.35 11.31 -7.39
C TYR A 61 24.20 11.94 -6.59
N ILE A 62 24.23 11.80 -5.26
CA ILE A 62 23.17 12.29 -4.38
C ILE A 62 23.17 13.82 -4.38
N GLU A 63 24.33 14.46 -4.27
CA GLU A 63 24.47 15.91 -4.31
C GLU A 63 23.95 16.49 -5.62
N ASN A 64 24.37 15.93 -6.75
CA ASN A 64 23.90 16.36 -8.06
C ASN A 64 22.40 16.15 -8.26
N GLY A 65 21.84 15.08 -7.69
CA GLY A 65 20.39 14.81 -7.74
C GLY A 65 19.58 15.82 -6.94
N LEU A 66 20.07 16.22 -5.76
CA LEU A 66 19.41 17.25 -4.94
C LEU A 66 19.48 18.61 -5.63
N GLU A 67 20.62 18.98 -6.21
CA GLU A 67 20.76 20.21 -7.00
C GLU A 67 19.85 20.19 -8.24
N LEU A 68 19.80 19.07 -8.96
CA LEU A 68 18.91 18.86 -10.11
C LEU A 68 17.46 19.12 -9.73
N ASN A 69 17.00 18.57 -8.60
CA ASN A 69 15.63 18.75 -8.13
C ASN A 69 15.33 20.18 -7.69
N GLN A 70 16.29 20.90 -7.10
CA GLN A 70 16.14 22.33 -6.82
C GLN A 70 15.93 23.13 -8.10
N LEU A 71 16.73 22.85 -9.13
CA LEU A 71 16.59 23.49 -10.44
C LEU A 71 15.24 23.17 -11.09
N ARG A 72 14.75 21.93 -10.98
CA ARG A 72 13.42 21.56 -11.50
C ARG A 72 12.30 22.30 -10.80
N LEU A 73 12.35 22.41 -9.47
CA LEU A 73 11.37 23.19 -8.71
C LEU A 73 11.40 24.67 -9.11
N LYS A 74 12.58 25.23 -9.37
CA LYS A 74 12.71 26.60 -9.89
C LYS A 74 12.03 26.76 -11.26
N VAL A 75 12.16 25.79 -12.17
CA VAL A 75 11.46 25.84 -13.47
C VAL A 75 9.93 25.81 -13.29
N HIS A 76 9.42 25.05 -12.32
CA HIS A 76 8.00 25.07 -11.95
C HIS A 76 7.56 26.44 -11.42
N GLU A 77 8.36 27.09 -10.59
CA GLU A 77 8.10 28.45 -10.08
C GLU A 77 8.05 29.49 -11.20
N LEU A 78 8.84 29.31 -12.25
CA LEU A 78 8.84 30.13 -13.48
C LEU A 78 7.68 29.78 -14.42
N GLY A 79 6.81 28.83 -14.06
CA GLY A 79 5.63 28.46 -14.83
C GLY A 79 5.89 27.52 -16.01
N ASN A 80 7.05 26.85 -16.05
CA ASN A 80 7.42 25.88 -17.10
C ASN A 80 7.28 26.42 -18.55
N LYS A 81 7.46 27.73 -18.75
CA LYS A 81 7.26 28.38 -20.05
C LYS A 81 8.18 27.76 -21.12
N GLY A 82 7.59 27.44 -22.29
CA GLY A 82 8.29 26.85 -23.43
C GLY A 82 8.51 25.33 -23.33
N ILE A 83 8.18 24.69 -22.21
CA ILE A 83 8.26 23.24 -22.04
C ILE A 83 6.88 22.62 -22.34
N PRO A 84 6.78 21.66 -23.28
CA PRO A 84 5.54 20.90 -23.48
C PRO A 84 5.12 20.15 -22.22
N ASP A 85 3.81 20.13 -21.91
CA ASP A 85 3.27 19.52 -20.69
C ASP A 85 3.74 18.08 -20.44
N TYR A 86 3.88 17.28 -21.50
CA TYR A 86 4.31 15.88 -21.42
C TYR A 86 5.81 15.70 -21.13
N LEU A 87 6.61 16.77 -21.21
CA LEU A 87 8.04 16.80 -20.87
C LEU A 87 8.30 17.43 -19.50
N ILE A 88 7.28 18.01 -18.87
CA ILE A 88 7.40 18.58 -17.52
C ILE A 88 7.44 17.43 -16.50
N THR A 89 8.55 17.30 -15.77
CA THR A 89 8.61 16.42 -14.60
C THR A 89 7.61 16.90 -13.55
N PRO A 90 6.61 16.12 -13.14
CA PRO A 90 5.62 16.54 -12.16
C PRO A 90 6.26 16.95 -10.83
N ARG A 91 5.73 18.00 -10.20
CA ARG A 91 6.22 18.48 -8.89
C ARG A 91 6.26 17.37 -7.84
N GLU A 92 5.27 16.48 -7.86
CA GLU A 92 5.20 15.34 -6.97
C GLU A 92 6.38 14.37 -7.13
N GLU A 93 6.81 14.09 -8.36
CA GLU A 93 7.96 13.23 -8.63
C GLU A 93 9.26 13.84 -8.12
N ILE A 94 9.41 15.17 -8.25
CA ILE A 94 10.57 15.90 -7.75
C ILE A 94 10.65 15.82 -6.22
N LEU A 95 9.51 15.97 -5.53
CA LEU A 95 9.43 15.86 -4.07
C LEU A 95 9.74 14.43 -3.59
N LYS A 96 9.22 13.41 -4.29
CA LYS A 96 9.52 12.00 -4.04
C LYS A 96 11.02 11.72 -4.17
N GLU A 97 11.66 12.17 -5.26
CA GLU A 97 13.10 11.98 -5.48
C GLU A 97 13.92 12.71 -4.41
N ASN A 98 13.54 13.94 -4.03
CA ASN A 98 14.17 14.67 -2.93
C ASN A 98 14.11 13.93 -1.60
N ALA A 99 12.94 13.38 -1.23
CA ALA A 99 12.80 12.63 0.01
C ALA A 99 13.72 11.40 0.03
N LEU A 100 13.81 10.67 -1.09
CA LEU A 100 14.73 9.53 -1.23
C LEU A 100 16.20 9.96 -1.10
N LEU A 101 16.63 10.97 -1.86
CA LEU A 101 18.02 11.41 -1.90
C LEU A 101 18.48 12.00 -0.56
N ASN A 102 17.66 12.82 0.09
CA ASN A 102 17.97 13.35 1.42
C ASN A 102 18.12 12.21 2.44
N TYR A 103 17.23 11.22 2.40
CA TYR A 103 17.36 10.06 3.29
C TYR A 103 18.67 9.30 3.04
N MET A 104 19.04 9.06 1.77
CA MET A 104 20.30 8.41 1.43
C MET A 104 21.51 9.22 1.88
N LYS A 105 21.46 10.56 1.75
CA LYS A 105 22.50 11.49 2.22
C LYS A 105 22.67 11.39 3.75
N ASP A 106 21.57 11.53 4.49
CA ASP A 106 21.56 11.57 5.95
C ASP A 106 22.06 10.25 6.57
N HIS A 107 21.77 9.12 5.91
CA HIS A 107 22.15 7.78 6.37
C HIS A 107 23.41 7.23 5.69
N LYS A 108 24.09 8.02 4.84
CA LYS A 108 25.31 7.65 4.11
C LYS A 108 25.19 6.32 3.36
N LEU A 109 24.06 6.12 2.69
CA LEU A 109 23.79 4.88 1.98
C LEU A 109 24.50 4.87 0.61
N PRO A 110 25.27 3.81 0.28
CA PRO A 110 25.87 3.68 -1.03
C PRO A 110 24.79 3.44 -2.09
N ILE A 111 25.03 3.87 -3.32
CA ILE A 111 24.16 3.59 -4.46
C ILE A 111 24.60 2.25 -5.06
N GLY A 112 24.26 1.17 -4.36
CA GLY A 112 24.45 -0.19 -4.85
C GLY A 112 23.19 -0.71 -5.55
N ALA A 113 23.36 -1.30 -6.74
CA ALA A 113 22.27 -1.98 -7.45
C ALA A 113 21.64 -3.13 -6.63
N ASP A 114 22.45 -3.85 -5.86
CA ASP A 114 22.03 -5.07 -5.14
C ASP A 114 21.05 -4.77 -3.99
N SER A 115 21.31 -3.71 -3.22
CA SER A 115 20.41 -3.31 -2.15
C SER A 115 19.14 -2.68 -2.70
N PHE A 116 19.18 -1.91 -3.79
CA PHE A 116 17.95 -1.38 -4.41
C PHE A 116 17.02 -2.50 -4.90
N LEU A 117 17.56 -3.51 -5.59
CA LEU A 117 16.81 -4.65 -6.10
C LEU A 117 16.13 -5.48 -5.00
N THR A 118 16.85 -5.71 -3.92
CA THR A 118 16.34 -6.44 -2.75
C THR A 118 15.16 -5.73 -2.10
N ASN A 119 15.31 -4.43 -1.84
CA ASN A 119 14.30 -3.64 -1.15
C ASN A 119 13.04 -3.50 -2.01
N TYR A 120 13.22 -3.32 -3.32
CA TYR A 120 12.14 -3.33 -4.31
C TYR A 120 11.40 -4.68 -4.36
N TYR A 121 12.11 -5.81 -4.26
CA TYR A 121 11.49 -7.15 -4.27
C TYR A 121 10.45 -7.32 -3.16
N PHE A 122 10.81 -7.02 -1.90
CA PHE A 122 9.88 -7.22 -0.78
C PHE A 122 8.73 -6.22 -0.78
N VAL A 123 9.00 -4.95 -1.10
CA VAL A 123 7.98 -3.92 -1.22
C VAL A 123 6.93 -4.34 -2.25
N ASN A 124 7.36 -4.78 -3.43
CA ASN A 124 6.45 -5.21 -4.49
C ASN A 124 5.73 -6.51 -4.17
N ALA A 125 6.42 -7.50 -3.57
CA ALA A 125 5.79 -8.76 -3.21
C ALA A 125 4.63 -8.53 -2.22
N LEU A 126 4.83 -7.68 -1.22
CA LEU A 126 3.79 -7.34 -0.24
C LEU A 126 2.71 -6.42 -0.83
N GLN A 127 3.08 -5.48 -1.71
CA GLN A 127 2.11 -4.68 -2.46
C GLN A 127 1.20 -5.54 -3.33
N ALA A 128 1.77 -6.47 -4.10
CA ALA A 128 1.04 -7.40 -4.96
C ALA A 128 0.14 -8.35 -4.14
N MET A 129 0.59 -8.73 -2.94
CA MET A 129 -0.23 -9.54 -2.04
C MET A 129 -1.40 -8.75 -1.45
N SER A 130 -1.25 -7.44 -1.23
CA SER A 130 -2.25 -6.56 -0.59
C SER A 130 -3.53 -6.38 -1.43
N GLY A 131 -4.58 -5.85 -0.80
CA GLY A 131 -5.84 -5.53 -1.47
C GLY A 131 -6.65 -6.78 -1.83
N LEU A 132 -6.98 -6.94 -3.12
CA LEU A 132 -7.95 -7.94 -3.60
C LEU A 132 -7.49 -9.38 -3.37
N LEU A 133 -6.20 -9.67 -3.63
CA LEU A 133 -5.66 -11.02 -3.47
C LEU A 133 -5.72 -11.43 -2.00
N PHE A 134 -5.24 -10.56 -1.10
CA PHE A 134 -5.34 -10.77 0.35
C PHE A 134 -6.77 -10.94 0.82
N LEU A 135 -7.68 -10.08 0.36
CA LEU A 135 -9.10 -10.15 0.66
C LEU A 135 -9.66 -11.53 0.31
N THR A 136 -9.38 -12.00 -0.91
CA THR A 136 -9.90 -13.27 -1.42
C THR A 136 -9.42 -14.44 -0.58
N ILE A 137 -8.12 -14.49 -0.26
CA ILE A 137 -7.53 -15.54 0.59
C ILE A 137 -8.22 -15.57 1.97
N ILE A 138 -8.39 -14.40 2.60
CA ILE A 138 -8.99 -14.33 3.94
C ILE A 138 -10.49 -14.68 3.88
N LEU A 139 -11.23 -14.22 2.87
CA LEU A 139 -12.64 -14.57 2.72
C LEU A 139 -12.83 -16.08 2.50
N ILE A 140 -11.97 -16.73 1.70
CA ILE A 140 -11.99 -18.19 1.53
C ILE A 140 -11.73 -18.86 2.89
N SER A 141 -10.65 -18.48 3.57
CA SER A 141 -10.29 -19.03 4.89
C SER A 141 -11.40 -18.81 5.93
N GLY A 142 -12.06 -17.66 5.91
CA GLY A 142 -13.14 -17.29 6.83
C GLY A 142 -14.54 -17.77 6.43
N SER A 143 -14.72 -18.29 5.21
CA SER A 143 -16.06 -18.59 4.65
C SER A 143 -16.82 -19.68 5.42
N GLU A 144 -16.10 -20.58 6.09
CA GLU A 144 -16.65 -21.71 6.85
C GLU A 144 -16.56 -21.58 8.37
N LEU A 145 -16.04 -20.45 8.87
CA LEU A 145 -15.77 -20.20 10.29
C LEU A 145 -16.93 -20.58 11.22
N LEU A 146 -18.19 -20.31 10.83
CA LEU A 146 -19.38 -20.74 11.58
C LEU A 146 -20.24 -21.77 10.85
N VAL A 147 -20.21 -21.79 9.51
CA VAL A 147 -21.06 -22.67 8.69
C VAL A 147 -20.78 -24.15 8.99
N PHE A 148 -19.51 -24.52 9.20
CA PHE A 148 -19.14 -25.91 9.48
C PHE A 148 -19.79 -26.46 10.76
N GLU A 149 -19.93 -25.63 11.81
CA GLU A 149 -20.54 -26.06 13.09
C GLU A 149 -22.06 -26.04 13.10
N GLN A 150 -22.66 -25.24 12.21
CA GLN A 150 -24.10 -25.29 11.98
C GLN A 150 -24.47 -26.61 11.32
N ARG A 151 -23.63 -27.11 10.40
CA ARG A 151 -23.84 -28.37 9.67
C ARG A 151 -23.38 -29.61 10.43
N HIS A 152 -22.31 -29.54 11.23
CA HIS A 152 -21.76 -30.68 11.96
C HIS A 152 -21.81 -30.44 13.47
N ARG A 153 -22.20 -31.46 14.25
CA ARG A 153 -22.10 -31.38 15.72
C ARG A 153 -20.60 -31.33 16.10
N THR A 154 -20.10 -30.16 16.48
CA THR A 154 -18.72 -30.04 17.00
C THR A 154 -18.63 -30.53 18.43
N LEU A 155 -17.44 -31.00 18.82
CA LEU A 155 -17.11 -31.49 20.18
C LEU A 155 -17.41 -30.45 21.29
N VAL A 156 -17.56 -29.18 20.92
CA VAL A 156 -17.76 -28.06 21.86
C VAL A 156 -19.24 -27.74 22.10
N LYS A 157 -20.20 -28.44 21.44
CA LYS A 157 -21.64 -28.14 21.56
C LYS A 157 -22.23 -28.32 22.97
N GLY A 158 -21.50 -28.92 23.92
CA GLY A 158 -21.91 -29.12 25.31
C GLY A 158 -21.18 -28.27 26.36
N PHE A 159 -20.19 -27.45 25.98
CA PHE A 159 -19.48 -26.62 26.96
C PHE A 159 -20.19 -25.28 27.17
N PRO A 160 -20.32 -24.78 28.42
CA PRO A 160 -20.96 -23.50 28.74
C PRO A 160 -20.07 -22.30 28.38
N ILE A 161 -19.68 -22.19 27.11
CA ILE A 161 -18.86 -21.10 26.59
C ILE A 161 -19.77 -20.09 25.90
N SER A 162 -19.67 -18.81 26.30
CA SER A 162 -20.43 -17.73 25.66
C SER A 162 -20.07 -17.61 24.18
N PHE A 163 -21.07 -17.32 23.32
CA PHE A 163 -20.89 -17.20 21.87
C PHE A 163 -19.73 -16.27 21.46
N MET A 164 -19.61 -15.09 22.08
CA MET A 164 -18.52 -14.15 21.74
C MET A 164 -17.13 -14.68 22.08
N LYS A 165 -16.97 -15.42 23.19
CA LYS A 165 -15.70 -16.09 23.49
C LYS A 165 -15.35 -17.12 22.42
N LYS A 166 -16.35 -17.84 21.90
CA LYS A 166 -16.15 -18.79 20.80
C LYS A 166 -15.74 -18.10 19.50
N VAL A 167 -16.41 -17.00 19.15
CA VAL A 167 -16.08 -16.17 17.99
C VAL A 167 -14.63 -15.65 18.09
N ASN A 168 -14.28 -15.02 19.21
CA ASN A 168 -12.94 -14.47 19.40
C ASN A 168 -11.85 -15.54 19.39
N ALA A 169 -12.10 -16.71 19.99
CA ALA A 169 -11.17 -17.84 19.94
C ALA A 169 -10.94 -18.32 18.51
N LYS A 170 -11.99 -18.39 17.68
CA LYS A 170 -11.87 -18.78 16.28
C LYS A 170 -11.12 -17.76 15.44
N VAL A 171 -11.41 -16.48 15.63
CA VAL A 171 -10.66 -15.39 15.00
C VAL A 171 -9.19 -15.48 15.38
N ALA A 172 -8.87 -15.69 16.66
CA ALA A 172 -7.49 -15.83 17.12
C ALA A 172 -6.79 -17.03 16.48
N VAL A 173 -7.43 -18.20 16.41
CA VAL A 173 -6.85 -19.40 15.78
C VAL A 173 -6.59 -19.17 14.28
N HIS A 174 -7.55 -18.62 13.55
CA HIS A 174 -7.37 -18.35 12.12
C HIS A 174 -6.35 -17.24 11.86
N PHE A 175 -6.34 -16.20 12.71
CA PHE A 175 -5.32 -15.17 12.67
C PHE A 175 -3.93 -15.77 12.84
N ILE A 176 -3.69 -16.56 13.90
CA ILE A 176 -2.40 -17.21 14.14
C ILE A 176 -2.03 -18.08 12.95
N TYR A 177 -2.94 -18.91 12.44
CA TYR A 177 -2.70 -19.77 11.27
C TYR A 177 -2.25 -18.95 10.04
N ILE A 178 -3.06 -17.98 9.62
CA ILE A 178 -2.78 -17.13 8.44
C ILE A 178 -1.44 -16.41 8.62
N TYR A 179 -1.19 -15.87 9.81
CA TYR A 179 0.01 -15.09 10.07
C TYR A 179 1.27 -15.95 10.18
N SER A 180 1.16 -17.16 10.73
CA SER A 180 2.26 -18.14 10.70
C SER A 180 2.63 -18.49 9.26
N PHE A 181 1.66 -18.74 8.37
CA PHE A 181 1.94 -18.98 6.96
C PHE A 181 2.57 -17.76 6.26
N LEU A 182 2.07 -16.56 6.55
CA LEU A 182 2.64 -15.32 6.01
C LEU A 182 4.09 -15.11 6.46
N LEU A 183 4.37 -15.31 7.75
CA LEU A 183 5.73 -15.21 8.31
C LEU A 183 6.66 -16.27 7.73
N ILE A 184 6.21 -17.52 7.58
CA ILE A 184 7.00 -18.58 6.95
C ILE A 184 7.30 -18.22 5.49
N GLY A 185 6.30 -17.77 4.74
CA GLY A 185 6.48 -17.31 3.35
C GLY A 185 7.45 -16.14 3.25
N PHE A 186 7.36 -15.17 4.18
CA PHE A 186 8.29 -14.06 4.28
C PHE A 186 9.72 -14.55 4.56
N LEU A 187 9.92 -15.46 5.51
CA LEU A 187 11.23 -16.04 5.83
C LEU A 187 11.84 -16.78 4.63
N ILE A 188 11.04 -17.56 3.90
CA ILE A 188 11.47 -18.23 2.66
C ILE A 188 11.85 -17.18 1.59
N GLY A 189 11.10 -16.09 1.50
CA GLY A 189 11.42 -14.94 0.65
C GLY A 189 12.75 -14.29 1.04
N CYS A 190 13.02 -14.12 2.34
CA CYS A 190 14.30 -13.65 2.87
C CYS A 190 15.46 -14.56 2.47
N THR A 191 15.34 -15.87 2.68
CA THR A 191 16.40 -16.80 2.30
C THR A 191 16.66 -16.77 0.79
N TYR A 192 15.60 -16.72 -0.02
CA TYR A 192 15.72 -16.62 -1.47
C TYR A 192 16.41 -15.31 -1.91
N ALA A 193 16.02 -14.17 -1.33
CA ALA A 193 16.60 -12.88 -1.65
C ALA A 193 18.08 -12.81 -1.25
N VAL A 194 18.47 -13.36 -0.09
CA VAL A 194 19.86 -13.41 0.35
C VAL A 194 20.72 -14.22 -0.63
N GLU A 195 20.22 -15.38 -1.07
CA GLU A 195 20.96 -16.28 -1.97
C GLU A 195 21.02 -15.80 -3.42
N LYS A 196 19.96 -15.15 -3.93
CA LYS A 196 19.84 -14.80 -5.35
C LYS A 196 20.10 -13.33 -5.66
N LEU A 197 19.84 -12.43 -4.71
CA LEU A 197 19.90 -10.99 -4.91
C LEU A 197 21.01 -10.33 -4.08
N ASN A 198 21.84 -11.11 -3.38
CA ASN A 198 22.82 -10.62 -2.40
C ASN A 198 22.19 -9.69 -1.36
N ALA A 199 20.92 -9.93 -1.01
CA ALA A 199 20.16 -9.16 -0.04
C ALA A 199 20.82 -9.21 1.33
N LYS A 200 21.43 -8.11 1.78
CA LYS A 200 22.06 -8.04 3.11
C LYS A 200 21.54 -6.91 3.98
N ASP A 201 20.80 -5.96 3.42
CA ASP A 201 20.38 -4.77 4.14
C ASP A 201 18.99 -4.25 3.72
N PHE A 202 18.20 -3.86 4.72
CA PHE A 202 16.87 -3.27 4.63
C PHE A 202 16.86 -1.77 5.00
N SER A 203 18.03 -1.12 4.98
CA SER A 203 18.23 0.29 5.31
C SER A 203 17.75 1.25 4.22
N PHE A 204 17.62 0.79 2.97
CA PHE A 204 17.29 1.66 1.84
C PHE A 204 15.93 2.35 2.01
N PRO A 205 15.79 3.57 1.49
CA PRO A 205 14.55 4.32 1.63
C PRO A 205 13.44 3.75 0.75
N VAL A 206 12.25 3.69 1.34
CA VAL A 206 10.96 3.48 0.69
C VAL A 206 10.08 4.66 1.06
N LEU A 207 9.33 5.17 0.10
CA LEU A 207 8.43 6.29 0.32
C LEU A 207 7.13 5.81 0.98
N ILE A 208 6.71 6.56 2.00
CA ILE A 208 5.39 6.46 2.58
C ILE A 208 4.67 7.80 2.45
N TYR A 209 3.37 7.72 2.19
CA TYR A 209 2.50 8.89 2.12
C TYR A 209 2.09 9.35 3.52
N LYS A 210 2.19 10.67 3.74
CA LYS A 210 1.85 11.31 4.99
C LYS A 210 1.24 12.68 4.74
N THR A 211 -0.07 12.77 4.92
CA THR A 211 -0.82 14.03 4.98
C THR A 211 -0.53 15.00 3.82
N GLY A 212 -0.61 14.54 2.57
CA GLY A 212 -0.35 15.39 1.40
C GLY A 212 1.08 15.37 0.88
N ASP A 213 2.01 14.70 1.56
CA ASP A 213 3.43 14.65 1.19
C ASP A 213 4.02 13.23 1.30
N TYR A 214 5.28 13.07 0.91
CA TYR A 214 6.01 11.81 0.92
C TYR A 214 7.20 11.87 1.87
N VAL A 215 7.30 10.86 2.73
CA VAL A 215 8.41 10.71 3.67
C VAL A 215 9.16 9.43 3.34
N ALA A 216 10.48 9.51 3.25
CA ALA A 216 11.32 8.33 3.12
C ALA A 216 11.53 7.66 4.49
N VAL A 217 11.34 6.35 4.53
CA VAL A 217 11.61 5.50 5.69
C VAL A 217 12.45 4.30 5.26
N SER A 218 13.22 3.69 6.16
CA SER A 218 13.89 2.42 5.83
C SER A 218 12.89 1.36 5.38
N THR A 219 13.30 0.48 4.47
CA THR A 219 12.51 -0.69 4.09
C THR A 219 12.13 -1.52 5.31
N ALA A 220 13.02 -1.69 6.30
CA ALA A 220 12.69 -2.38 7.55
C ALA A 220 11.47 -1.74 8.25
N GLN A 221 11.44 -0.42 8.35
CA GLN A 221 10.31 0.31 8.94
C GLN A 221 9.04 0.18 8.09
N TYR A 222 9.16 0.27 6.76
CA TYR A 222 8.05 0.02 5.83
C TYR A 222 7.47 -1.39 6.02
N LEU A 223 8.34 -2.42 6.11
CA LEU A 223 7.95 -3.82 6.32
C LEU A 223 7.18 -3.98 7.62
N VAL A 224 7.61 -3.34 8.71
CA VAL A 224 6.87 -3.35 9.98
C VAL A 224 5.48 -2.74 9.81
N PHE A 225 5.37 -1.59 9.15
CA PHE A 225 4.07 -0.92 8.93
C PHE A 225 3.11 -1.76 8.08
N ILE A 226 3.58 -2.30 6.95
CA ILE A 226 2.72 -3.12 6.09
C ILE A 226 2.29 -4.41 6.78
N ILE A 227 3.20 -5.07 7.53
CA ILE A 227 2.90 -6.28 8.30
C ILE A 227 1.83 -5.99 9.37
N LEU A 228 2.04 -4.95 10.19
CA LEU A 228 1.05 -4.55 11.21
C LEU A 228 -0.30 -4.16 10.60
N GLY A 229 -0.28 -3.44 9.49
CA GLY A 229 -1.48 -3.07 8.77
C GLY A 229 -2.23 -4.29 8.21
N MET A 230 -1.52 -5.25 7.62
CA MET A 230 -2.09 -6.51 7.15
C MET A 230 -2.65 -7.36 8.29
N ALA A 231 -2.02 -7.37 9.47
CA ALA A 231 -2.59 -8.01 10.67
C ALA A 231 -3.95 -7.42 11.03
N LEU A 232 -4.07 -6.08 11.07
CA LEU A 232 -5.33 -5.43 11.38
C LEU A 232 -6.40 -5.71 10.32
N VAL A 233 -6.04 -5.63 9.04
CA VAL A 233 -6.93 -6.01 7.93
C VAL A 233 -7.40 -7.46 8.06
N THR A 234 -6.50 -8.38 8.45
CA THR A 234 -6.87 -9.79 8.71
C THR A 234 -7.95 -9.90 9.78
N VAL A 235 -7.78 -9.21 10.90
CA VAL A 235 -8.77 -9.21 11.98
C VAL A 235 -10.12 -8.66 11.51
N VAL A 236 -10.13 -7.53 10.79
CA VAL A 236 -11.34 -6.95 10.20
C VAL A 236 -12.05 -7.96 9.31
N LEU A 237 -11.33 -8.59 8.38
CA LEU A 237 -11.90 -9.52 7.41
C LEU A 237 -12.40 -10.83 8.03
N LEU A 238 -11.75 -11.32 9.09
CA LEU A 238 -12.23 -12.49 9.82
C LEU A 238 -13.54 -12.20 10.56
N TYR A 239 -13.66 -11.04 11.24
CA TYR A 239 -14.94 -10.64 11.85
C TYR A 239 -16.02 -10.39 10.80
N PHE A 240 -15.65 -9.75 9.69
CA PHE A 240 -16.57 -9.56 8.57
C PHE A 240 -17.06 -10.89 8.01
N SER A 241 -16.18 -11.88 7.84
CA SER A 241 -16.55 -13.23 7.41
C SER A 241 -17.53 -13.89 8.38
N ILE A 242 -17.32 -13.75 9.68
CA ILE A 242 -18.25 -14.24 10.72
C ILE A 242 -19.62 -13.58 10.60
N LEU A 243 -19.66 -12.27 10.39
CA LEU A 243 -20.92 -11.56 10.17
C LEU A 243 -21.65 -12.09 8.94
N LEU A 244 -20.97 -12.26 7.81
CA LEU A 244 -21.54 -12.84 6.60
C LEU A 244 -22.05 -14.27 6.84
N ASN A 245 -21.26 -15.10 7.54
CA ASN A 245 -21.65 -16.46 7.90
C ASN A 245 -22.97 -16.49 8.68
N MET A 246 -23.19 -15.55 9.61
CA MET A 246 -24.43 -15.45 10.38
C MET A 246 -25.63 -15.05 9.51
N LEU A 247 -25.41 -14.21 8.49
CA LEU A 247 -26.45 -13.70 7.61
C LEU A 247 -26.87 -14.71 6.54
N PHE A 248 -25.91 -15.35 5.87
CA PHE A 248 -26.17 -16.17 4.68
C PHE A 248 -26.09 -17.68 4.92
N GLN A 249 -25.36 -18.13 5.95
CA GLN A 249 -25.19 -19.56 6.27
C GLN A 249 -24.67 -20.42 5.09
N ASN A 250 -24.02 -19.78 4.11
CA ASN A 250 -23.53 -20.39 2.89
C ASN A 250 -22.17 -19.80 2.52
N ALA A 251 -21.14 -20.66 2.45
CA ALA A 251 -19.75 -20.26 2.19
C ALA A 251 -19.58 -19.53 0.84
N PHE A 252 -20.24 -20.01 -0.22
CA PHE A 252 -20.19 -19.38 -1.55
C PHE A 252 -20.86 -18.00 -1.55
N ALA A 253 -22.01 -17.86 -0.88
CA ALA A 253 -22.67 -16.57 -0.75
C ALA A 253 -21.80 -15.57 0.02
N ASN A 254 -21.12 -16.01 1.09
CA ASN A 254 -20.21 -15.16 1.86
C ASN A 254 -19.06 -14.63 0.99
N LEU A 255 -18.47 -15.49 0.17
CA LEU A 255 -17.40 -15.09 -0.74
C LEU A 255 -17.89 -14.08 -1.79
N LEU A 256 -19.01 -14.40 -2.45
CA LEU A 256 -19.58 -13.53 -3.48
C LEU A 256 -19.96 -12.16 -2.93
N VAL A 257 -20.64 -12.11 -1.78
CA VAL A 257 -21.08 -10.87 -1.15
C VAL A 257 -19.87 -10.08 -0.62
N GLY A 258 -18.88 -10.76 -0.03
CA GLY A 258 -17.67 -10.10 0.46
C GLY A 258 -16.87 -9.41 -0.66
N LEU A 259 -16.70 -10.08 -1.79
CA LEU A 259 -16.09 -9.48 -2.99
C LEU A 259 -16.97 -8.38 -3.57
N GLY A 260 -18.28 -8.58 -3.64
CA GLY A 260 -19.23 -7.58 -4.11
C GLY A 260 -19.17 -6.28 -3.31
N ILE A 261 -19.08 -6.37 -1.98
CA ILE A 261 -18.93 -5.21 -1.09
C ILE A 261 -17.61 -4.48 -1.35
N TYR A 262 -16.52 -5.19 -1.65
CA TYR A 262 -15.23 -4.57 -1.97
C TYR A 262 -15.24 -3.76 -3.27
N TYR A 263 -15.97 -4.24 -4.29
CA TYR A 263 -16.10 -3.56 -5.58
C TYR A 263 -17.21 -2.52 -5.62
N LEU A 264 -18.13 -2.53 -4.65
CA LEU A 264 -19.25 -1.60 -4.60
C LEU A 264 -18.85 -0.12 -4.72
N PRO A 265 -17.77 0.38 -4.08
CA PRO A 265 -17.36 1.77 -4.24
C PRO A 265 -17.00 2.09 -5.71
N ASP A 266 -16.26 1.21 -6.39
CA ASP A 266 -15.82 1.46 -7.77
C ASP A 266 -17.00 1.47 -8.75
N LEU A 267 -17.96 0.56 -8.54
CA LEU A 267 -19.18 0.49 -9.34
C LEU A 267 -20.03 1.76 -9.17
N LEU A 268 -20.17 2.25 -7.94
CA LEU A 268 -20.94 3.45 -7.63
C LEU A 268 -20.27 4.73 -8.15
N VAL A 269 -18.95 4.86 -8.04
CA VAL A 269 -18.18 5.94 -8.67
C VAL A 269 -18.36 5.92 -10.19
N SER A 270 -18.28 4.74 -10.80
CA SER A 270 -18.49 4.59 -12.25
C SER A 270 -19.92 4.96 -12.68
N ALA A 271 -20.90 4.85 -11.78
CA ALA A 271 -22.26 5.30 -11.98
C ALA A 271 -22.48 6.80 -11.66
N GLY A 272 -21.43 7.54 -11.31
CA GLY A 272 -21.48 8.97 -11.00
C GLY A 272 -21.94 9.32 -9.58
N MET A 273 -21.93 8.36 -8.65
CA MET A 273 -22.35 8.58 -7.26
C MET A 273 -21.16 8.92 -6.37
N ASN A 274 -21.36 9.81 -5.39
CA ASN A 274 -20.34 10.11 -4.38
C ASN A 274 -20.27 8.98 -3.34
N THR A 275 -19.14 8.28 -3.28
CA THR A 275 -18.92 7.12 -2.39
C THR A 275 -18.01 7.42 -1.20
N SER A 276 -17.87 8.69 -0.80
CA SER A 276 -16.97 9.11 0.28
C SER A 276 -17.12 8.29 1.57
N TYR A 277 -18.35 7.87 1.89
CA TYR A 277 -18.66 7.06 3.06
C TYR A 277 -18.23 5.59 2.96
N LEU A 278 -17.93 5.08 1.77
CA LEU A 278 -17.47 3.71 1.51
C LEU A 278 -15.94 3.58 1.40
N HIS A 279 -15.21 4.69 1.52
CA HIS A 279 -13.74 4.69 1.56
C HIS A 279 -13.11 3.70 2.56
N PRO A 280 -13.67 3.45 3.77
CA PRO A 280 -13.07 2.48 4.70
C PRO A 280 -12.89 1.08 4.10
N ILE A 281 -13.73 0.67 3.14
CA ILE A 281 -13.64 -0.64 2.49
C ILE A 281 -12.34 -0.77 1.68
N LYS A 282 -11.87 0.33 1.08
CA LYS A 282 -10.65 0.33 0.26
C LYS A 282 -9.37 0.22 1.08
N PHE A 283 -9.43 0.47 2.39
CA PHE A 283 -8.26 0.39 3.28
C PHE A 283 -7.77 -1.04 3.52
N ILE A 284 -8.50 -2.05 3.01
CA ILE A 284 -8.01 -3.42 2.88
C ILE A 284 -6.73 -3.46 2.02
N ASN A 285 -6.59 -2.58 1.03
CA ASN A 285 -5.33 -2.36 0.31
C ASN A 285 -4.41 -1.43 1.11
N ILE A 286 -3.84 -1.96 2.20
CA ILE A 286 -2.97 -1.17 3.08
C ILE A 286 -1.69 -0.70 2.38
N ALA A 287 -1.23 -1.46 1.37
CA ALA A 287 -0.06 -1.07 0.60
C ALA A 287 -0.35 0.18 -0.24
N GLY A 288 -1.54 0.27 -0.84
CA GLY A 288 -2.05 1.48 -1.51
C GLY A 288 -2.30 2.66 -0.57
N VAL A 289 -2.54 2.43 0.73
CA VAL A 289 -2.57 3.50 1.73
C VAL A 289 -1.14 4.02 1.99
N LEU A 290 -0.19 3.11 2.20
CA LEU A 290 1.20 3.47 2.47
C LEU A 290 1.85 4.19 1.28
N SER A 291 1.57 3.79 0.04
CA SER A 291 2.10 4.45 -1.15
C SER A 291 1.42 5.78 -1.46
N GLY A 292 0.24 6.04 -0.91
CA GLY A 292 -0.56 7.24 -1.23
C GLY A 292 -1.48 7.08 -2.44
N ASP A 293 -1.42 5.94 -3.14
CA ASP A 293 -2.26 5.68 -4.32
C ASP A 293 -3.75 5.82 -4.00
N LEU A 294 -4.17 5.35 -2.81
CA LEU A 294 -5.56 5.49 -2.36
C LEU A 294 -5.94 6.94 -2.03
N ALA A 295 -5.01 7.75 -1.52
CA ALA A 295 -5.29 9.17 -1.26
C ALA A 295 -5.53 9.92 -2.57
N ILE A 296 -4.74 9.63 -3.60
CA ILE A 296 -4.88 10.18 -4.95
C ILE A 296 -6.18 9.68 -5.60
N GLN A 297 -6.41 8.36 -5.59
CA GLN A 297 -7.59 7.75 -6.21
C GLN A 297 -8.90 8.28 -5.62
N LEU A 298 -8.92 8.53 -4.31
CA LEU A 298 -10.11 9.00 -3.59
C LEU A 298 -10.16 10.53 -3.47
N GLY A 299 -9.20 11.26 -4.03
CA GLY A 299 -9.11 12.72 -3.98
C GLY A 299 -9.05 13.30 -2.57
N ASN A 300 -8.44 12.56 -1.62
CA ASN A 300 -8.41 12.95 -0.21
C ASN A 300 -7.00 12.78 0.37
N SER A 301 -6.29 13.91 0.48
CA SER A 301 -4.92 13.99 1.00
C SER A 301 -4.78 13.67 2.49
N SER A 302 -5.89 13.58 3.23
CA SER A 302 -5.88 13.20 4.65
C SER A 302 -5.83 11.68 4.86
N ILE A 303 -5.95 10.88 3.80
CA ILE A 303 -5.83 9.42 3.89
C ILE A 303 -4.35 9.06 4.01
N ASP A 304 -3.87 8.97 5.24
CA ASP A 304 -2.55 8.44 5.57
C ASP A 304 -2.65 7.11 6.34
N TYR A 305 -1.50 6.49 6.61
CA TYR A 305 -1.44 5.23 7.34
C TYR A 305 -2.10 5.32 8.72
N LYS A 306 -1.93 6.43 9.45
CA LYS A 306 -2.51 6.59 10.79
C LYS A 306 -4.03 6.66 10.72
N TYR A 307 -4.57 7.42 9.77
CA TYR A 307 -5.99 7.52 9.51
C TYR A 307 -6.59 6.15 9.19
N ALA A 308 -5.96 5.39 8.29
CA ALA A 308 -6.43 4.06 7.92
C ALA A 308 -6.44 3.09 9.11
N ILE A 309 -5.39 3.07 9.93
CA ILE A 309 -5.31 2.20 11.12
C ILE A 309 -6.42 2.56 12.13
N ILE A 310 -6.65 3.84 12.41
CA ILE A 310 -7.73 4.29 13.31
C ILE A 310 -9.09 3.83 12.79
N LEU A 311 -9.33 4.01 11.49
CA LEU A 311 -10.61 3.65 10.89
C LEU A 311 -10.84 2.14 10.85
N LEU A 312 -9.81 1.35 10.53
CA LEU A 312 -9.88 -0.11 10.57
C LEU A 312 -10.12 -0.64 12.00
N MET A 313 -9.53 -0.01 13.03
CA MET A 313 -9.86 -0.32 14.42
C MET A 313 -11.32 -0.01 14.75
N ALA A 314 -11.83 1.16 14.32
CA ALA A 314 -13.23 1.52 14.51
C ALA A 314 -14.18 0.54 13.81
N VAL A 315 -13.87 0.13 12.57
CA VAL A 315 -14.62 -0.90 11.83
C VAL A 315 -14.58 -2.25 12.56
N THR A 316 -13.43 -2.64 13.11
CA THR A 316 -13.30 -3.88 13.89
C THR A 316 -14.25 -3.87 15.10
N ILE A 317 -14.28 -2.78 15.86
CA ILE A 317 -15.16 -2.61 17.02
C ILE A 317 -16.63 -2.66 16.57
N PHE A 318 -16.96 -1.95 15.50
CA PHE A 318 -18.31 -1.94 14.93
C PHE A 318 -18.79 -3.34 14.49
N LEU A 319 -17.93 -4.12 13.83
CA LEU A 319 -18.23 -5.51 13.46
C LEU A 319 -18.48 -6.37 14.69
N ASN A 320 -17.65 -6.22 15.74
CA ASN A 320 -17.82 -6.96 16.99
C ASN A 320 -19.17 -6.68 17.66
N ILE A 321 -19.54 -5.40 17.75
CA ILE A 321 -20.84 -4.95 18.28
C ILE A 321 -21.98 -5.52 17.43
N SER A 322 -21.87 -5.46 16.11
CA SER A 322 -22.88 -5.97 15.18
C SER A 322 -23.12 -7.47 15.37
N ILE A 323 -22.05 -8.26 15.47
CA ILE A 323 -22.11 -9.70 15.74
C ILE A 323 -22.80 -9.97 17.09
N TYR A 324 -22.44 -9.22 18.13
CA TYR A 324 -23.05 -9.34 19.45
C TYR A 324 -24.56 -9.04 19.43
N LEU A 325 -24.96 -7.98 18.75
CA LEU A 325 -26.37 -7.56 18.65
C LEU A 325 -27.21 -8.60 17.88
N ILE A 326 -26.72 -9.08 16.73
CA ILE A 326 -27.43 -10.09 15.92
C ILE A 326 -27.59 -11.39 16.73
N ASN A 327 -26.54 -11.80 17.44
CA ASN A 327 -26.60 -12.99 18.29
C ASN A 327 -27.64 -12.81 19.42
N THR A 328 -27.59 -11.69 20.16
CA THR A 328 -28.55 -11.40 21.25
C THR A 328 -30.00 -11.36 20.75
N TYR A 329 -30.24 -10.74 19.60
CA TYR A 329 -31.56 -10.67 18.98
C TYR A 329 -32.09 -12.06 18.59
N SER A 330 -31.23 -12.92 18.05
CA SER A 330 -31.58 -14.29 17.68
C SER A 330 -31.93 -15.16 18.89
N TYR A 331 -31.28 -14.97 20.04
CA TYR A 331 -31.62 -15.67 21.29
C TYR A 331 -32.97 -15.23 21.87
N ARG A 332 -33.32 -13.95 21.80
CA ARG A 332 -34.61 -13.43 22.31
C ARG A 332 -35.83 -13.90 21.51
N ARG A 333 -35.65 -14.31 20.25
CA ARG A 333 -36.73 -14.81 19.38
C ARG A 333 -37.06 -16.30 19.54
N LYS A 334 -36.28 -17.08 20.30
CA LYS A 334 -36.66 -18.47 20.60
C LYS A 334 -37.70 -18.47 21.73
N PRO A 335 -38.94 -18.95 21.51
CA PRO A 335 -39.93 -19.04 22.56
C PRO A 335 -39.42 -19.97 23.67
N LYS A 336 -39.60 -19.55 24.94
CA LYS A 336 -39.20 -20.29 26.14
C LYS A 336 -39.92 -21.65 26.29
N ASP A 337 -40.94 -21.91 25.47
CA ASP A 337 -41.93 -22.97 25.69
C ASP A 337 -41.90 -24.05 24.59
N VAL A 338 -40.71 -24.50 24.19
CA VAL A 338 -40.62 -25.80 23.49
C VAL A 338 -40.35 -26.86 24.56
N PRO A 339 -41.29 -27.79 24.82
CA PRO A 339 -41.11 -28.80 25.85
C PRO A 339 -39.87 -29.67 25.56
N LEU A 340 -39.14 -30.01 26.61
CA LEU A 340 -37.90 -30.79 26.64
C LEU A 340 -38.01 -32.24 26.11
N GLU A 341 -39.14 -32.64 25.52
CA GLU A 341 -39.45 -34.03 25.19
C GLU A 341 -38.90 -34.55 23.85
N LYS A 342 -38.12 -33.75 23.12
CA LYS A 342 -37.37 -34.24 21.93
C LYS A 342 -35.91 -33.84 21.93
N VAL A 343 -35.29 -33.82 23.11
CA VAL A 343 -33.83 -33.67 23.25
C VAL A 343 -33.29 -34.73 24.20
N PHE A 344 -33.27 -35.98 23.74
CA PHE A 344 -32.28 -36.97 24.13
C PHE A 344 -31.83 -37.72 22.88
#